data_AF-A0A6A3XNG5-F1
#
_entry.id   AF-A0A6A3XNG5-F1
#
_cell.length_a   1.000
_cell.length_b   1.000
_cell.length_c   1.000
_cell.angle_alpha   90.00
_cell.angle_beta   90.00
_cell.angle_gamma   90.00
#
_symmetry.space_group_name_H-M   'P 1'
#
loop_
_entity.id
_entity.type
_entity.pdbx_description
1 polymer ?
#
loop_
_entity_poly.entity_id
_entity_poly.type
_entity_poly.pdbx_seq_one_letter_code
_entity_poly.pdbx_strand_id
1 'polypeptide(L)'
;MSLNDLAPANRKRARESAVRSFMKFLEEEGVRWDYLEVCMQRESAPLVLEAVVDKFGMYLAFKEGRKGQVLARHSVMQYYRQTKNWLLEQSPHHRVAIDKTLLKKGQVLERYCVKRES
;
A
#
# COMPACT_ATOMS: atom_id res chain seq x y z
N MET A 1 6.26 24.92 -6.54
CA MET A 1 5.41 24.38 -5.45
C MET A 1 4.57 23.25 -6.02
N SER A 2 4.73 22.03 -5.51
CA SER A 2 3.97 20.86 -5.92
C SER A 2 2.60 20.88 -5.24
N LEU A 3 1.57 20.30 -5.87
CA LEU A 3 0.25 20.12 -5.24
C LEU A 3 0.33 19.34 -3.90
N ASN A 4 1.39 18.56 -3.71
CA ASN A 4 1.68 17.87 -2.45
C ASN A 4 2.09 18.82 -1.30
N ASP A 5 2.63 20.00 -1.62
CA ASP A 5 3.04 21.02 -0.63
C ASP A 5 1.82 21.75 -0.02
N LEU A 6 0.67 21.66 -0.69
CA LEU A 6 -0.62 22.25 -0.27
C LEU A 6 -1.47 21.28 0.55
N ALA A 7 -1.01 20.04 0.75
CA ALA A 7 -1.73 19.08 1.57
C ALA A 7 -1.65 19.48 3.06
N PRO A 8 -2.76 19.46 3.82
CA PRO A 8 -2.75 19.60 5.27
C PRO A 8 -1.71 18.66 5.89
N ALA A 9 -0.96 19.14 6.88
CA ALA A 9 0.12 18.40 7.55
C ALA A 9 -0.30 16.98 7.99
N ASN A 10 -1.58 16.81 8.39
CA ASN A 10 -2.15 15.51 8.76
C ASN A 10 -2.14 14.49 7.61
N ARG A 11 -2.37 14.92 6.35
CA ARG A 11 -2.31 14.05 5.17
C ARG A 11 -0.87 13.61 4.86
N LYS A 12 0.11 14.51 4.99
CA LYS A 12 1.53 14.20 4.81
C LYS A 12 2.01 13.15 5.82
N ARG A 13 1.72 13.37 7.11
CA ARG A 13 2.08 12.44 8.20
C ARG A 13 1.45 11.05 8.01
N ALA A 14 0.19 10.98 7.60
CA ALA A 14 -0.49 9.72 7.32
C ALA A 14 0.19 8.94 6.18
N ARG A 15 0.57 9.62 5.09
CA ARG A 15 1.30 9.02 3.98
C ARG A 15 2.66 8.49 4.43
N GLU A 16 3.44 9.30 5.13
CA GLU A 16 4.76 8.89 5.64
C GLU A 16 4.66 7.66 6.56
N SER A 17 3.64 7.60 7.42
CA SER A 17 3.42 6.45 8.29
C SER A 17 3.10 5.18 7.50
N ALA A 18 2.25 5.29 6.48
CA ALA A 18 1.93 4.15 5.62
C ALA A 18 3.15 3.65 4.83
N VAL A 19 3.94 4.58 4.27
CA VAL A 19 5.18 4.24 3.54
C VAL A 19 6.20 3.59 4.47
N ARG A 20 6.36 4.07 5.71
CA ARG A 20 7.23 3.40 6.70
C ARG A 20 6.77 1.97 6.99
N SER A 21 5.47 1.74 7.14
CA SER A 21 4.91 0.40 7.32
C SER A 21 5.17 -0.50 6.11
N PHE A 22 5.07 0.06 4.91
CA PHE A 22 5.37 -0.64 3.67
C PHE A 22 6.86 -1.01 3.55
N MET A 23 7.77 -0.09 3.87
CA MET A 23 9.21 -0.40 3.88
C MET A 23 9.55 -1.51 4.87
N LYS A 24 8.93 -1.50 6.06
CA LYS A 24 9.06 -2.60 7.03
C LYS A 24 8.52 -3.93 6.49
N PHE A 25 7.40 -3.90 5.77
CA PHE A 25 6.87 -5.10 5.11
C PHE A 25 7.88 -5.65 4.10
N LEU A 26 8.48 -4.80 3.27
CA LEU A 26 9.50 -5.24 2.31
C LEU A 26 10.71 -5.87 3.00
N GLU A 27 11.20 -5.24 4.07
CA GLU A 27 12.30 -5.77 4.88
C GLU A 27 11.99 -7.17 5.44
N GLU A 28 10.79 -7.37 5.98
CA GLU A 28 10.37 -8.68 6.51
C GLU A 28 10.17 -9.75 5.42
N GLU A 29 9.81 -9.34 4.20
CA GLU A 29 9.77 -10.22 3.03
C GLU A 29 11.16 -10.43 2.39
N GLY A 30 12.23 -9.82 2.93
CA GLY A 30 13.57 -9.88 2.35
C GLY A 30 13.71 -9.16 1.00
N VAL A 31 12.80 -8.24 0.69
CA VAL A 31 12.78 -7.46 -0.55
C VAL A 31 13.39 -6.09 -0.29
N ARG A 32 14.39 -5.72 -1.09
CA ARG A 32 14.95 -4.36 -1.02
C ARG A 32 14.15 -3.39 -1.91
N TRP A 33 14.04 -2.14 -1.47
CA TRP A 33 13.35 -1.10 -2.23
C TRP A 33 13.98 -0.84 -3.61
N ASP A 34 15.32 -0.79 -3.69
CA ASP A 34 16.06 -0.59 -4.95
C ASP A 34 15.72 -1.67 -5.99
N TYR A 35 15.62 -2.92 -5.55
CA TYR A 35 15.20 -4.02 -6.40
C TYR A 35 13.75 -3.85 -6.89
N LEU A 36 12.83 -3.53 -5.99
CA LEU A 36 11.42 -3.32 -6.35
C LEU A 36 11.26 -2.13 -7.31
N GLU A 37 12.00 -1.04 -7.11
CA GLU A 37 12.00 0.14 -7.98
C GLU A 37 12.40 -0.23 -9.41
N VAL A 38 13.47 -1.03 -9.58
CA VAL A 38 13.87 -1.56 -10.89
C VAL A 38 12.79 -2.44 -11.51
N CYS A 39 12.12 -3.29 -10.73
CA CYS A 39 11.01 -4.12 -11.22
C CYS A 39 9.82 -3.28 -11.71
N MET A 40 9.57 -2.12 -11.09
CA MET A 40 8.48 -1.19 -11.45
C MET A 40 8.81 -0.30 -12.65
N GLN A 41 10.00 -0.39 -13.22
CA GLN A 41 10.39 0.32 -14.46
C GLN A 41 10.32 -0.58 -15.71
N ARG A 42 10.10 -1.88 -15.54
CA ARG A 42 10.05 -2.87 -16.63
C ARG A 42 8.63 -3.02 -17.17
N GLU A 43 8.48 -3.71 -18.31
CA GLU A 43 7.17 -4.04 -18.88
C GLU A 43 6.25 -4.79 -17.90
N SER A 44 6.83 -5.55 -16.97
CA SER A 44 6.11 -6.27 -15.92
C SER A 44 5.63 -5.39 -14.76
N ALA A 45 5.90 -4.09 -14.76
CA ALA A 45 5.60 -3.18 -13.65
C ALA A 45 4.15 -3.23 -13.16
N PRO A 46 3.11 -3.34 -14.02
CA PRO A 46 1.74 -3.51 -13.55
C PRO A 46 1.57 -4.79 -12.72
N LEU A 47 2.08 -5.92 -13.17
CA LEU A 47 1.95 -7.19 -12.43
C LEU A 47 2.69 -7.13 -11.08
N VAL A 48 3.86 -6.50 -11.06
CA VAL A 48 4.65 -6.29 -9.84
C VAL A 48 3.90 -5.39 -8.85
N LEU A 49 3.39 -4.25 -9.31
CA LEU A 49 2.62 -3.31 -8.50
C LEU A 49 1.35 -3.97 -7.94
N GLU A 50 0.64 -4.76 -8.74
CA GLU A 50 -0.54 -5.50 -8.28
C GLU A 50 -0.18 -6.46 -7.16
N ALA A 51 0.80 -7.33 -7.39
CA ALA A 51 1.19 -8.36 -6.43
C ALA A 51 1.68 -7.76 -5.11
N VAL A 52 2.51 -6.73 -5.18
CA VAL A 52 3.10 -6.09 -3.99
C VAL A 52 2.06 -5.35 -3.16
N VAL A 53 1.15 -4.62 -3.81
CA VAL A 53 0.08 -3.90 -3.09
C VAL A 53 -0.94 -4.86 -2.49
N ASP A 54 -1.29 -5.95 -3.19
CA ASP A 54 -2.20 -6.98 -2.70
C ASP A 54 -1.62 -7.72 -1.48
N LYS A 55 -0.34 -8.15 -1.58
CA LYS A 55 0.37 -8.76 -0.44
C LYS A 55 0.50 -7.82 0.75
N PHE A 56 0.80 -6.55 0.51
CA PHE A 56 0.86 -5.56 1.57
C PHE A 56 -0.51 -5.36 2.25
N GLY A 57 -1.60 -5.37 1.47
CA GLY A 57 -2.96 -5.36 2.00
C GLY A 57 -3.22 -6.51 2.97
N MET A 58 -2.84 -7.73 2.58
CA MET A 58 -2.94 -8.91 3.44
C MET A 58 -2.06 -8.78 4.68
N TYR A 59 -0.80 -8.38 4.52
CA TYR A 59 0.10 -8.11 5.65
C TYR A 59 -0.52 -7.16 6.68
N LEU A 60 -1.16 -6.06 6.24
CA LEU A 60 -1.86 -5.15 7.15
C LEU A 60 -3.05 -5.80 7.87
N ALA A 61 -3.77 -6.69 7.20
CA ALA A 61 -4.93 -7.38 7.76
C ALA A 61 -4.55 -8.47 8.79
N PHE A 62 -3.40 -9.10 8.66
CA PHE A 62 -2.99 -10.22 9.52
C PHE A 62 -1.91 -9.86 10.53
N LYS A 63 -1.10 -8.84 10.27
CA LYS A 63 0.01 -8.53 11.16
C LYS A 63 -0.48 -8.06 12.52
N GLU A 64 -0.14 -8.86 13.52
CA GLU A 64 -0.35 -8.50 14.91
C GLU A 64 0.69 -7.48 15.39
N GLY A 65 0.21 -6.48 16.13
CA GLY A 65 1.07 -5.57 16.88
C GLY A 65 1.63 -6.24 18.15
N ARG A 66 2.33 -5.43 18.96
CA ARG A 66 2.99 -5.89 20.21
C ARG A 66 2.07 -6.58 21.24
N LYS A 67 0.75 -6.45 21.11
CA LYS A 67 -0.25 -7.02 22.02
C LYS A 67 -1.08 -8.15 21.39
N GLY A 68 -0.63 -8.72 20.27
CA GLY A 68 -1.44 -9.67 19.49
C GLY A 68 -2.61 -9.03 18.74
N GLN A 69 -2.78 -7.71 18.84
CA GLN A 69 -3.89 -7.00 18.22
C GLN A 69 -3.62 -6.73 16.73
N VAL A 70 -4.56 -7.10 15.87
CA VAL A 70 -4.55 -6.75 14.45
C VAL A 70 -4.94 -5.28 14.24
N LEU A 71 -4.54 -4.71 13.10
CA LEU A 71 -4.96 -3.35 12.73
C LEU A 71 -6.47 -3.27 12.49
N ALA A 72 -7.12 -2.26 13.06
CA ALA A 72 -8.53 -1.97 12.78
C ALA A 72 -8.76 -1.68 11.29
N ARG A 73 -9.93 -2.04 10.74
CA ARG A 73 -10.26 -1.90 9.31
C ARG A 73 -9.95 -0.52 8.74
N HIS A 74 -10.35 0.54 9.43
CA HIS A 74 -10.10 1.91 8.95
C HIS A 74 -8.60 2.21 8.80
N SER A 75 -7.77 1.68 9.70
CA SER A 75 -6.31 1.82 9.65
C SER A 75 -5.71 1.02 8.50
N VAL A 76 -6.17 -0.22 8.29
CA VAL A 76 -5.77 -1.06 7.13
C VAL A 76 -6.06 -0.33 5.83
N MET A 77 -7.30 0.16 5.66
CA MET A 77 -7.72 0.83 4.44
C MET A 77 -6.98 2.15 4.21
N GLN A 78 -6.68 2.89 5.27
CA GLN A 78 -5.88 4.11 5.18
C GLN A 78 -4.46 3.81 4.72
N TYR A 79 -3.80 2.80 5.29
CA TYR A 79 -2.43 2.44 4.94
C TYR A 79 -2.34 1.88 3.52
N TYR A 80 -3.29 1.03 3.14
CA TYR A 80 -3.44 0.51 1.78
C TYR A 80 -3.57 1.65 0.77
N ARG A 81 -4.51 2.58 0.98
CA ARG A 81 -4.77 3.70 0.06
C ARG A 81 -3.55 4.60 -0.08
N GLN A 82 -2.89 4.94 1.02
CA GLN A 82 -1.73 5.83 1.00
C GLN A 82 -0.53 5.20 0.28
N THR A 83 -0.26 3.92 0.55
CA THR A 83 0.83 3.17 -0.08
C THR A 83 0.57 2.96 -1.57
N LYS A 84 -0.66 2.56 -1.93
CA LYS A 84 -1.11 2.45 -3.33
C LYS A 84 -0.83 3.75 -4.09
N ASN A 85 -1.31 4.88 -3.56
CA ASN A 85 -1.14 6.17 -4.23
C ASN A 85 0.34 6.56 -4.33
N TRP A 86 1.13 6.34 -3.28
CA TRP A 86 2.56 6.62 -3.27
C TRP A 86 3.33 5.81 -4.33
N LEU A 87 3.03 4.52 -4.48
CA LEU A 87 3.63 3.65 -5.51
C LEU A 87 3.22 4.09 -6.93
N LEU A 88 1.95 4.43 -7.14
CA LEU A 88 1.48 4.93 -8.45
C LEU A 88 2.05 6.29 -8.82
N GLU A 89 2.48 7.09 -7.85
CA GLU A 89 3.24 8.32 -8.09
C GLU A 89 4.68 8.05 -8.54
N GLN A 90 5.28 6.91 -8.17
CA GLN A 90 6.60 6.49 -8.67
C GLN A 90 6.51 5.90 -10.09
N SER A 91 5.33 5.47 -10.52
CA SER A 91 5.10 4.80 -11.81
C SER A 91 3.89 5.40 -12.56
N PRO A 92 3.91 6.71 -12.89
CA PRO A 92 2.74 7.41 -13.43
C PRO A 92 2.24 6.82 -14.75
N HIS A 93 3.13 6.28 -15.58
CA HIS A 93 2.80 5.65 -16.86
C HIS A 93 1.89 4.42 -16.72
N HIS A 94 2.00 3.68 -15.62
CA HIS A 94 1.21 2.47 -15.38
C HIS A 94 -0.10 2.74 -14.65
N ARG A 95 -0.29 3.96 -14.11
CA ARG A 95 -1.42 4.31 -13.24
C ARG A 95 -2.79 3.98 -13.85
N VAL A 96 -3.01 4.37 -15.10
CA VAL A 96 -4.31 4.16 -15.79
C VAL A 96 -4.60 2.66 -15.95
N ALA A 97 -3.58 1.86 -16.27
CA ALA A 97 -3.74 0.43 -16.51
C ALA A 97 -4.09 -0.33 -15.22
N ILE A 98 -3.55 0.10 -14.08
CA ILE A 98 -3.59 -0.71 -12.86
C ILE A 98 -4.54 -0.20 -11.76
N ASP A 99 -4.90 1.09 -11.76
CA ASP A 99 -5.66 1.66 -10.65
C ASP A 99 -7.02 0.98 -10.45
N LYS A 100 -7.69 0.59 -11.55
CA LYS A 100 -8.95 -0.18 -11.51
C LYS A 100 -8.77 -1.55 -10.86
N THR A 101 -7.65 -2.23 -11.14
CA THR A 101 -7.35 -3.54 -10.55
C THR A 101 -7.07 -3.41 -9.05
N LEU A 102 -6.23 -2.45 -8.66
CA LEU A 102 -5.92 -2.18 -7.25
C LEU A 102 -7.14 -1.67 -6.47
N LEU A 103 -8.08 -0.98 -7.12
CA LEU A 103 -9.36 -0.63 -6.50
C LEU A 103 -10.18 -1.87 -6.13
N LYS A 104 -10.29 -2.84 -7.06
CA LYS A 104 -10.99 -4.10 -6.80
C LYS A 104 -10.33 -4.90 -5.67
N LYS A 105 -8.99 -5.00 -5.67
CA LYS A 105 -8.23 -5.65 -4.59
C LYS A 105 -8.48 -4.97 -3.23
N GLY A 106 -8.51 -3.63 -3.20
CA GLY A 106 -8.85 -2.87 -2.00
C GLY A 106 -10.27 -3.14 -1.50
N GLN A 107 -11.25 -3.31 -2.39
CA GLN A 107 -12.63 -3.68 -2.01
C GLN A 107 -12.71 -5.10 -1.43
N VAL A 108 -11.95 -6.04 -1.98
CA VAL A 108 -11.85 -7.41 -1.43
C VAL A 108 -11.23 -7.38 -0.04
N LEU A 109 -10.14 -6.64 0.14
CA LEU A 109 -9.48 -6.44 1.44
C LEU A 109 -10.43 -5.84 2.47
N GLU A 110 -11.22 -4.83 2.09
CA GLU A 110 -12.18 -4.21 3.00
C GLU A 110 -13.26 -5.20 3.46
N ARG A 111 -13.85 -5.96 2.53
CA ARG A 111 -14.83 -7.01 2.86
C ARG A 111 -14.23 -8.06 3.78
N TYR A 112 -12.96 -8.42 3.56
CA TYR A 112 -12.26 -9.34 4.44
C TYR A 112 -12.13 -8.77 5.86
N CYS A 113 -11.70 -7.51 5.99
CA CYS A 113 -11.58 -6.86 7.30
C CYS A 113 -12.92 -6.78 8.03
N VAL A 114 -14.03 -6.53 7.33
CA VAL A 114 -15.38 -6.55 7.91
C VAL A 114 -15.71 -7.93 8.50
N LYS A 115 -15.43 -9.01 7.77
CA LYS A 115 -15.68 -10.37 8.25
C LYS A 115 -14.82 -10.75 9.46
N ARG A 116 -13.58 -10.24 9.52
CA ARG A 116 -12.66 -10.47 10.64
C ARG A 116 -13.11 -9.74 11.92
N GLU A 117 -13.88 -8.66 11.78
CA GLU A 117 -14.42 -7.87 12.90
C GLU A 117 -15.81 -8.33 13.35
N SER A 118 -16.42 -9.29 12.64
CA SER A 118 -17.72 -9.88 12.97
C SER A 118 -17.56 -11.10 13.87
#